data_AF-A0A367IMK2-F1
#
_entry.id   AF-A0A367IMK2-F1
#
_cell.length_a   1.000
_cell.length_b   1.000
_cell.length_c   1.000
_cell.angle_alpha   90.00
_cell.angle_beta   90.00
_cell.angle_gamma   90.00
#
_symmetry.space_group_name_H-M   'P 1'
#
loop_
_entity.id
_entity.type
_entity.pdbx_description
1 polymer ?
#
loop_
_entity_poly.entity_id
_entity_poly.type
_entity_poly.pdbx_seq_one_letter_code
_entity_poly.pdbx_strand_id
1 'polypeptide(L)'
;MTDFWKTKLEEHVSTQSSLGTLKSFPAIFDLVTAAMEKPMHSLPAFLWNYDLQTNMEEEQLGKIVQFVLTDFVCKCNRPRIFQSKSERTFWIDRVIPIFQAVGDQTGLVGYEWCETNPGSYTESTIEQDTWKRGPLRNVDGLGYTDVGTDVIVMEASSGQTNEDLVHTKDDTLKNIHGSICILEAYLRQCPDARFITATNLLAFSVQSVCTAITLSTTCLDPNYPGKYIHQECRMAEIPMNYDERVKWLK
;
A
#
# COMPACT_ATOMS: atom_id res chain seq x y z
N MET A 1 14.57 19.79 9.42
CA MET A 1 13.31 19.35 8.77
C MET A 1 12.45 20.61 8.70
N THR A 2 12.17 21.13 7.51
CA THR A 2 11.40 22.39 7.37
C THR A 2 10.01 22.20 7.98
N ASP A 3 9.50 23.21 8.71
CA ASP A 3 8.23 23.16 9.46
C ASP A 3 7.08 22.59 8.62
N PHE A 4 7.06 22.88 7.31
CA PHE A 4 6.06 22.38 6.36
C PHE A 4 5.89 20.85 6.35
N TRP A 5 6.97 20.08 6.26
CA TRP A 5 6.87 18.62 6.17
C TRP A 5 6.45 17.99 7.49
N LYS A 6 6.84 18.62 8.61
CA LYS A 6 6.37 18.25 9.94
C LYS A 6 4.87 18.50 10.06
N THR A 7 4.39 19.67 9.64
CA THR A 7 2.95 19.99 9.61
C THR A 7 2.18 18.99 8.75
N LYS A 8 2.67 18.65 7.55
CA LYS A 8 2.00 17.68 6.67
C LYS A 8 1.92 16.28 7.28
N LEU A 9 2.96 15.85 8.00
CA LEU A 9 2.93 14.59 8.75
C LEU A 9 1.90 14.64 9.90
N GLU A 10 1.88 15.74 10.67
CA GLU A 10 0.89 15.96 11.73
C GLU A 10 -0.55 15.97 11.19
N GLU A 11 -0.77 16.56 10.01
CA GLU A 11 -2.05 16.52 9.29
C GLU A 11 -2.44 15.09 8.90
N HIS A 12 -1.50 14.28 8.39
CA HIS A 12 -1.76 12.88 8.07
C HIS A 12 -2.13 12.07 9.31
N VAL A 13 -1.39 12.22 10.41
CA VAL A 13 -1.67 11.56 11.69
C VAL A 13 -3.04 11.98 12.25
N SER A 14 -3.35 13.27 12.21
CA SER A 14 -4.65 13.79 12.66
C SER A 14 -5.81 13.28 11.81
N THR A 15 -5.64 13.27 10.47
CA THR A 15 -6.64 12.76 9.53
C THR A 15 -6.88 11.27 9.72
N GLN A 16 -5.82 10.48 9.94
CA GLN A 16 -5.95 9.05 10.19
C GLN A 16 -6.65 8.78 11.53
N SER A 17 -6.22 9.44 12.60
CA SER A 17 -6.80 9.26 13.94
C SER A 17 -8.29 9.63 14.01
N SER A 18 -8.73 10.56 13.15
CA SER A 18 -10.13 10.96 13.03
C SER A 18 -10.93 10.14 12.01
N LEU A 19 -10.30 9.19 11.32
CA LEU A 19 -10.84 8.44 10.17
C LEU A 19 -11.33 9.38 9.05
N GLY A 20 -10.71 10.55 8.90
CA GLY A 20 -11.17 11.62 8.01
C GLY A 20 -11.32 11.18 6.55
N THR A 21 -10.38 10.37 6.03
CA THR A 21 -10.46 9.81 4.67
C THR A 21 -11.57 8.77 4.52
N LEU A 22 -11.84 7.94 5.52
CA LEU A 22 -12.96 6.99 5.43
C LEU A 22 -14.30 7.72 5.54
N LYS A 23 -14.38 8.74 6.41
CA LYS A 23 -15.58 9.57 6.62
C LYS A 23 -15.93 10.45 5.41
N SER A 24 -15.02 10.67 4.47
CA SER A 24 -15.36 11.32 3.20
C SER A 24 -16.19 10.43 2.27
N PHE A 25 -16.30 9.12 2.58
CA PHE A 25 -17.17 8.15 1.91
C PHE A 25 -18.25 7.67 2.90
N PRO A 26 -19.28 8.50 3.17
CA PRO A 26 -20.22 8.25 4.26
C PRO A 26 -20.94 6.89 4.15
N ALA A 27 -21.33 6.47 2.95
CA ALA A 27 -22.00 5.18 2.77
C ALA A 27 -21.07 4.00 3.14
N ILE A 28 -19.78 4.15 2.84
CA ILE A 28 -18.78 3.12 3.15
C ILE A 28 -18.41 3.14 4.62
N PHE A 29 -18.28 4.33 5.22
CA PHE A 29 -18.09 4.47 6.66
C PHE A 29 -19.23 3.78 7.44
N ASP A 30 -20.49 3.99 7.03
CA ASP A 30 -21.65 3.36 7.64
C ASP A 30 -21.65 1.84 7.45
N LEU A 31 -21.32 1.34 6.25
CA LEU A 31 -21.15 -0.09 5.99
C LEU A 31 -20.11 -0.72 6.92
N VAL A 32 -18.90 -0.15 6.99
CA VAL A 32 -17.79 -0.71 7.78
C VAL A 32 -18.15 -0.68 9.27
N THR A 33 -18.72 0.42 9.74
CA THR A 33 -19.17 0.57 11.14
C THR A 33 -20.22 -0.49 11.48
N ALA A 34 -21.25 -0.64 10.64
CA ALA A 34 -22.28 -1.64 10.85
C ALA A 34 -21.75 -3.08 10.75
N ALA A 35 -20.75 -3.33 9.90
CA ALA A 35 -20.08 -4.61 9.77
C ALA A 35 -19.32 -5.02 11.05
N MET A 36 -18.68 -4.07 11.74
CA MET A 36 -17.95 -4.35 12.98
C MET A 36 -18.86 -4.82 14.13
N GLU A 37 -20.16 -4.54 14.07
CA GLU A 37 -21.14 -4.98 15.06
C GLU A 37 -21.72 -6.38 14.77
N LYS A 38 -21.45 -6.96 13.59
CA LYS A 38 -22.01 -8.27 13.25
C LYS A 38 -21.24 -9.41 13.91
N PRO A 39 -21.90 -10.56 14.15
CA PRO A 39 -21.21 -11.82 14.42
C PRO A 39 -20.50 -12.38 13.16
N MET A 40 -19.35 -13.03 13.37
CA MET A 40 -18.49 -13.57 12.29
C MET A 40 -19.24 -14.41 11.26
N HIS A 41 -20.08 -15.33 11.70
CA HIS A 41 -20.80 -16.25 10.81
C HIS A 41 -21.84 -15.56 9.91
N SER A 42 -22.34 -14.40 10.34
CA SER A 42 -23.36 -13.63 9.62
C SER A 42 -22.77 -12.50 8.77
N LEU A 43 -21.50 -12.14 9.03
CA LEU A 43 -20.86 -10.98 8.41
C LEU A 43 -20.82 -11.07 6.87
N PRO A 44 -20.45 -12.20 6.23
CA PRO A 44 -20.48 -12.28 4.77
C PRO A 44 -21.88 -12.02 4.21
N ALA A 45 -22.90 -12.69 4.73
CA ALA A 45 -24.28 -12.49 4.26
C ALA A 45 -24.74 -11.04 4.46
N PHE A 46 -24.36 -10.39 5.57
CA PHE A 46 -24.62 -8.98 5.81
C PHE A 46 -23.96 -8.08 4.76
N LEU A 47 -22.66 -8.25 4.50
CA LEU A 47 -21.89 -7.40 3.58
C LEU A 47 -22.50 -7.38 2.17
N TRP A 48 -22.91 -8.56 1.67
CA TRP A 48 -23.42 -8.72 0.30
C TRP A 48 -24.91 -8.38 0.15
N ASN A 49 -25.65 -8.21 1.26
CA ASN A 49 -27.05 -7.78 1.25
C ASN A 49 -27.24 -6.37 1.83
N TYR A 50 -26.16 -5.66 2.16
CA TYR A 50 -26.23 -4.30 2.65
C TYR A 50 -26.65 -3.38 1.50
N ASP A 51 -27.71 -2.61 1.71
CA ASP A 51 -28.21 -1.64 0.74
C ASP A 51 -27.31 -0.40 0.72
N LEU A 52 -26.33 -0.43 -0.18
CA LEU A 52 -25.36 0.66 -0.39
C LEU A 52 -25.95 1.71 -1.35
N GLN A 53 -26.47 2.79 -0.79
CA GLN A 53 -26.82 4.00 -1.54
C GLN A 53 -25.54 4.79 -1.83
N THR A 54 -24.90 4.52 -2.97
CA THR A 54 -23.53 4.97 -3.27
C THR A 54 -23.45 5.76 -4.57
N ASN A 55 -22.45 6.63 -4.68
CA ASN A 55 -21.98 7.12 -5.98
C ASN A 55 -21.00 6.11 -6.62
N MET A 56 -20.51 6.38 -7.84
CA MET A 56 -19.63 5.45 -8.57
C MET A 56 -18.32 5.12 -7.83
N GLU A 57 -17.66 6.12 -7.22
CA GLU A 57 -16.41 5.91 -6.47
C GLU A 57 -16.66 5.09 -5.20
N GLU A 58 -17.76 5.40 -4.50
CA GLU A 58 -18.19 4.63 -3.34
C GLU A 58 -18.62 3.21 -3.72
N GLU A 59 -19.19 2.98 -4.90
CA GLU A 59 -19.55 1.63 -5.35
C GLU A 59 -18.30 0.75 -5.48
N GLN A 60 -17.25 1.25 -6.13
CA GLN A 60 -15.96 0.54 -6.24
C GLN A 60 -15.34 0.29 -4.87
N LEU A 61 -15.31 1.31 -4.00
CA LEU A 61 -14.78 1.18 -2.65
C LEU A 61 -15.60 0.20 -1.79
N GLY A 62 -16.92 0.21 -1.93
CA GLY A 62 -17.83 -0.72 -1.27
C GLY A 62 -17.55 -2.16 -1.66
N LYS A 63 -17.32 -2.43 -2.94
CA LYS A 63 -16.91 -3.77 -3.42
C LYS A 63 -15.57 -4.20 -2.83
N ILE A 64 -14.58 -3.30 -2.78
CA ILE A 64 -13.29 -3.58 -2.14
C ILE A 64 -13.51 -4.00 -0.68
N VAL A 65 -14.28 -3.22 0.08
CA VAL A 65 -14.61 -3.53 1.48
C VAL A 65 -15.31 -4.88 1.60
N GLN A 66 -16.29 -5.17 0.74
CA GLN A 66 -16.99 -6.46 0.73
C GLN A 66 -16.04 -7.64 0.52
N PHE A 67 -15.15 -7.57 -0.48
CA PHE A 67 -14.18 -8.62 -0.74
C PHE A 67 -13.18 -8.79 0.41
N VAL A 68 -12.57 -7.69 0.86
CA VAL A 68 -11.56 -7.71 1.94
C VAL A 68 -12.14 -8.25 3.24
N LEU A 69 -13.33 -7.80 3.65
CA LEU A 69 -13.95 -8.27 4.89
C LEU A 69 -14.49 -9.71 4.78
N THR A 70 -14.96 -10.13 3.61
CA THR A 70 -15.37 -11.53 3.37
C THR A 70 -14.17 -12.46 3.47
N ASP A 71 -13.05 -12.09 2.84
CA ASP A 71 -11.81 -12.83 2.87
C ASP A 71 -11.19 -12.87 4.29
N PHE A 72 -11.26 -11.76 5.02
CA PHE A 72 -10.93 -11.72 6.45
C PHE A 72 -11.74 -12.75 7.27
N VAL A 73 -13.06 -12.83 7.09
CA VAL A 73 -13.90 -13.84 7.75
C VAL A 73 -13.47 -15.26 7.38
N CYS A 74 -13.15 -15.50 6.11
CA CYS A 74 -12.65 -16.80 5.66
C CYS A 74 -11.37 -17.18 6.43
N LYS A 75 -10.42 -16.26 6.56
CA LYS A 75 -9.16 -16.48 7.29
C LYS A 75 -9.37 -16.64 8.79
N CYS A 76 -10.37 -16.00 9.39
CA CYS A 76 -10.70 -16.19 10.81
C CYS A 76 -11.25 -17.60 11.12
N ASN A 77 -11.86 -18.28 10.15
CA ASN A 77 -12.30 -19.67 10.32
C ASN A 77 -11.15 -20.69 10.25
N ARG A 78 -9.95 -20.26 9.82
CA ARG A 78 -8.80 -21.16 9.71
C ARG A 78 -8.38 -21.69 11.09
N PRO A 79 -8.23 -23.01 11.27
CA PRO A 79 -7.71 -23.57 12.51
C PRO A 79 -6.34 -22.98 12.86
N ARG A 80 -6.12 -22.65 14.14
CA ARG A 80 -4.89 -21.98 14.62
C ARG A 80 -3.61 -22.73 14.25
N ILE A 81 -3.67 -24.06 14.13
CA ILE A 81 -2.52 -24.90 13.74
C ILE A 81 -2.00 -24.60 12.33
N PHE A 82 -2.82 -24.00 11.46
CA PHE A 82 -2.49 -23.61 10.09
C PHE A 82 -2.22 -22.11 9.94
N GLN A 83 -2.05 -21.38 11.05
CA GLN A 83 -1.63 -19.99 10.95
C GLN A 83 -0.22 -19.88 10.40
N SER A 84 0.00 -18.82 9.61
CA SER A 84 1.28 -18.59 8.94
C SER A 84 2.40 -18.42 9.97
N LYS A 85 3.55 -19.04 9.68
CA LYS A 85 4.78 -18.87 10.47
C LYS A 85 5.87 -18.13 9.70
N SER A 86 5.73 -18.01 8.38
CA SER A 86 6.69 -17.32 7.52
C SER A 86 6.16 -15.95 7.11
N GLU A 87 7.08 -15.00 6.94
CA GLU A 87 6.82 -13.66 6.39
C GLU A 87 6.08 -13.74 5.05
N ARG A 88 6.63 -14.50 4.09
CA ARG A 88 6.03 -14.63 2.75
C ARG A 88 4.62 -15.23 2.76
N THR A 89 4.35 -16.22 3.60
CA THR A 89 2.99 -16.75 3.71
C THR A 89 2.07 -15.75 4.39
N PHE A 90 2.55 -14.93 5.34
CA PHE A 90 1.75 -13.83 5.89
C PHE A 90 1.46 -12.77 4.81
N TRP A 91 2.46 -12.36 4.03
CA TRP A 91 2.30 -11.41 2.93
C TRP A 91 1.22 -11.86 1.95
N ILE A 92 1.35 -13.08 1.44
CA ILE A 92 0.41 -13.69 0.48
C ILE A 92 -0.98 -13.84 1.10
N ASP A 93 -1.05 -14.30 2.35
CA ASP A 93 -2.32 -14.59 3.00
C ASP A 93 -3.05 -13.34 3.46
N ARG A 94 -2.37 -12.28 3.89
CA ARG A 94 -2.99 -11.16 4.63
C ARG A 94 -2.88 -9.83 3.94
N VAL A 95 -1.81 -9.57 3.21
CA VAL A 95 -1.55 -8.25 2.62
C VAL A 95 -2.00 -8.22 1.16
N ILE A 96 -1.54 -9.17 0.34
CA ILE A 96 -1.87 -9.25 -1.10
C ILE A 96 -3.37 -9.11 -1.37
N PRO A 97 -4.28 -9.82 -0.67
CA PRO A 97 -5.71 -9.77 -1.01
C PRO A 97 -6.33 -8.37 -0.86
N ILE A 98 -5.77 -7.51 -0.02
CA ILE A 98 -6.23 -6.12 0.16
C ILE A 98 -5.95 -5.32 -1.11
N PHE A 99 -4.71 -5.34 -1.57
CA PHE A 99 -4.28 -4.60 -2.76
C PHE A 99 -4.81 -5.21 -4.05
N GLN A 100 -4.90 -6.54 -4.13
CA GLN A 100 -5.55 -7.24 -5.24
C GLN A 100 -7.00 -6.76 -5.41
N ALA A 101 -7.77 -6.67 -4.32
CA ALA A 101 -9.14 -6.14 -4.39
C ALA A 101 -9.16 -4.69 -4.90
N VAL A 102 -8.23 -3.83 -4.48
CA VAL A 102 -8.11 -2.46 -4.99
C VAL A 102 -7.85 -2.45 -6.49
N GLY A 103 -6.89 -3.23 -6.98
CA GLY A 103 -6.58 -3.31 -8.41
C GLY A 103 -7.77 -3.83 -9.23
N ASP A 104 -8.37 -4.93 -8.80
CA ASP A 104 -9.44 -5.60 -9.53
C ASP A 104 -10.74 -4.79 -9.59
N GLN A 105 -11.04 -3.97 -8.57
CA GLN A 105 -12.27 -3.17 -8.55
C GLN A 105 -12.10 -1.78 -9.17
N THR A 106 -10.91 -1.18 -9.08
CA THR A 106 -10.67 0.18 -9.59
C THR A 106 -10.11 0.21 -11.00
N GLY A 107 -9.31 -0.78 -11.38
CA GLY A 107 -8.54 -0.76 -12.63
C GLY A 107 -7.45 0.33 -12.70
N LEU A 108 -7.18 1.04 -11.59
CA LEU A 108 -6.21 2.14 -11.56
C LEU A 108 -4.76 1.65 -11.49
N VAL A 109 -4.55 0.49 -10.87
CA VAL A 109 -3.24 -0.13 -10.66
C VAL A 109 -3.36 -1.63 -10.89
N GLY A 110 -2.60 -2.16 -11.84
CA GLY A 110 -2.35 -3.59 -11.97
C GLY A 110 -1.26 -4.01 -10.99
N TYR A 111 -1.31 -5.24 -10.49
CA TYR A 111 -0.32 -5.75 -9.53
C TYR A 111 0.35 -7.03 -10.00
N GLU A 112 1.64 -7.12 -9.71
CA GLU A 112 2.47 -8.32 -9.79
C GLU A 112 3.02 -8.64 -8.40
N TRP A 113 3.11 -9.93 -8.10
CA TRP A 113 3.40 -10.42 -6.77
C TRP A 113 4.57 -11.38 -6.77
N CYS A 114 5.33 -11.32 -5.68
CA CYS A 114 6.42 -12.22 -5.34
C CYS A 114 7.60 -12.17 -6.33
N GLU A 115 8.73 -11.66 -5.85
CA GLU A 115 10.01 -11.69 -6.56
C GLU A 115 9.94 -11.04 -7.97
N THR A 116 9.21 -9.93 -8.08
CA THR A 116 9.00 -9.21 -9.33
C THR A 116 10.14 -8.23 -9.59
N ASN A 117 10.60 -8.09 -10.83
CA ASN A 117 11.63 -7.12 -11.19
C ASN A 117 11.02 -5.82 -11.72
N PRO A 118 11.19 -4.67 -11.03
CA PRO A 118 10.66 -3.40 -11.51
C PRO A 118 11.40 -2.91 -12.77
N GLY A 119 10.65 -2.55 -13.81
CA GLY A 119 11.20 -1.94 -15.02
C GLY A 119 11.93 -0.63 -14.70
N SER A 120 11.36 0.15 -13.78
CA SER A 120 11.91 1.40 -13.26
C SER A 120 13.30 1.23 -12.64
N TYR A 121 13.57 0.12 -11.96
CA TYR A 121 14.88 -0.17 -11.40
C TYR A 121 15.90 -0.46 -12.50
N THR A 122 15.50 -1.22 -13.51
CA THR A 122 16.36 -1.48 -14.69
C THR A 122 16.68 -0.19 -15.41
N GLU A 123 15.70 0.71 -15.58
CA GLU A 123 15.92 2.01 -16.18
C GLU A 123 16.86 2.86 -15.32
N SER A 124 16.53 3.09 -14.05
CA SER A 124 17.26 4.01 -13.17
C SER A 124 18.74 3.65 -13.01
N THR A 125 19.06 2.36 -12.95
CA THR A 125 20.43 1.86 -12.69
C THR A 125 21.30 1.67 -13.92
N ILE A 126 20.83 2.00 -15.13
CA ILE A 126 21.68 1.99 -16.32
C ILE A 126 22.74 3.08 -16.22
N GLU A 127 24.01 2.66 -16.25
CA GLU A 127 25.14 3.57 -16.33
C GLU A 127 25.19 4.21 -17.72
N GLN A 128 24.97 5.52 -17.82
CA GLN A 128 24.78 6.21 -19.10
C GLN A 128 26.01 6.15 -20.02
N ASP A 129 27.21 6.12 -19.45
CA ASP A 129 28.46 6.10 -20.22
C ASP A 129 28.77 4.72 -20.82
N THR A 130 28.31 3.65 -20.16
CA THR A 130 28.67 2.27 -20.53
C THR A 130 27.48 1.44 -21.01
N TRP A 131 26.26 1.94 -20.82
CA TRP A 131 24.98 1.24 -21.00
C TRP A 131 24.91 -0.10 -20.26
N LYS A 132 25.73 -0.27 -19.21
CA LYS A 132 25.71 -1.47 -18.38
C LYS A 132 24.59 -1.37 -17.37
N ARG A 133 23.89 -2.49 -17.20
CA ARG A 133 22.81 -2.64 -16.23
C ARG A 133 23.38 -2.96 -14.86
N GLY A 134 22.78 -2.36 -13.83
CA GLY A 134 22.98 -2.78 -12.45
C GLY A 134 22.49 -4.21 -12.19
N PRO A 135 22.81 -4.78 -11.02
CA PRO A 135 22.28 -6.09 -10.63
C PRO A 135 20.75 -6.04 -10.57
N LEU A 136 20.08 -7.07 -11.09
CA LEU A 136 18.63 -7.19 -10.98
C LEU A 136 18.22 -7.18 -9.51
N ARG A 137 17.09 -6.53 -9.25
CA ARG A 137 16.51 -6.47 -7.93
C ARG A 137 15.04 -6.87 -8.01
N ASN A 138 14.65 -7.75 -7.11
CA ASN A 138 13.29 -8.19 -6.98
C ASN A 138 12.62 -7.48 -5.80
N VAL A 139 11.30 -7.35 -5.89
CA VAL A 139 10.42 -6.80 -4.85
C VAL A 139 9.30 -7.79 -4.57
N ASP A 140 8.73 -7.75 -3.37
CA ASP A 140 7.64 -8.67 -2.97
C ASP A 140 6.30 -8.33 -3.62
N GLY A 141 6.12 -7.08 -4.03
CA GLY A 141 4.99 -6.65 -4.85
C GLY A 141 5.34 -5.41 -5.69
N LEU A 142 4.77 -5.35 -6.88
CA LEU A 142 4.91 -4.24 -7.81
C LEU A 142 3.53 -3.89 -8.33
N GLY A 143 3.21 -2.59 -8.40
CA GLY A 143 2.02 -2.14 -9.12
C GLY A 143 2.38 -1.18 -10.23
N TYR A 144 1.62 -1.25 -11.32
CA TYR A 144 1.87 -0.59 -12.58
C TYR A 144 0.57 -0.03 -13.20
N THR A 145 0.71 0.95 -14.10
CA THR A 145 -0.40 1.53 -14.87
C THR A 145 -0.84 0.62 -16.02
N ASP A 146 -1.94 0.97 -16.69
CA ASP A 146 -2.41 0.30 -17.91
C ASP A 146 -1.38 0.26 -19.06
N VAL A 147 -0.44 1.21 -19.09
CA VAL A 147 0.67 1.26 -20.04
C VAL A 147 1.95 0.57 -19.53
N GLY A 148 1.88 -0.12 -18.38
CA GLY A 148 2.99 -0.90 -17.82
C GLY A 148 4.05 -0.06 -17.10
N THR A 149 3.73 1.18 -16.69
CA THR A 149 4.67 2.00 -15.92
C THR A 149 4.51 1.73 -14.43
N ASP A 150 5.61 1.40 -13.76
CA ASP A 150 5.65 1.18 -12.32
C ASP A 150 5.13 2.42 -11.56
N VAL A 151 4.25 2.23 -10.57
CA VAL A 151 3.69 3.31 -9.72
C VAL A 151 3.88 3.06 -8.23
N ILE A 152 3.92 1.79 -7.83
CA ILE A 152 4.01 1.39 -6.43
C ILE A 152 4.96 0.21 -6.28
N VAL A 153 5.89 0.30 -5.33
CA VAL A 153 6.75 -0.81 -4.91
C VAL A 153 6.34 -1.29 -3.53
N MET A 154 6.46 -2.60 -3.27
CA MET A 154 6.03 -3.18 -2.02
C MET A 154 7.07 -4.19 -1.50
N GLU A 155 7.37 -4.10 -0.20
CA GLU A 155 8.30 -5.00 0.49
C GLU A 155 7.61 -5.57 1.74
N ALA A 156 7.75 -6.87 1.96
CA ALA A 156 7.30 -7.55 3.17
C ALA A 156 8.50 -7.72 4.10
N SER A 157 8.35 -7.32 5.35
CA SER A 157 9.40 -7.38 6.36
C SER A 157 8.89 -8.05 7.61
N SER A 158 9.62 -9.06 8.07
CA SER A 158 9.33 -9.82 9.28
C SER A 158 8.03 -10.62 9.24
N GLY A 159 8.04 -11.78 9.87
CA GLY A 159 6.84 -12.59 10.06
C GLY A 159 5.85 -11.98 11.05
N GLN A 160 4.72 -12.65 11.27
CA GLN A 160 3.61 -12.13 12.08
C GLN A 160 3.98 -11.76 13.53
N THR A 161 4.92 -12.46 14.17
CA THR A 161 5.06 -12.44 15.64
C THR A 161 6.28 -11.70 16.17
N ASN A 162 7.40 -11.73 15.46
CA ASN A 162 8.65 -11.14 15.92
C ASN A 162 9.27 -10.35 14.77
N GLU A 163 9.54 -9.08 15.04
CA GLU A 163 10.24 -8.21 14.12
C GLU A 163 11.75 -8.52 14.13
N ASP A 164 12.32 -8.76 12.96
CA ASP A 164 13.76 -8.68 12.76
C ASP A 164 14.10 -7.24 12.39
N LEU A 165 14.64 -6.49 13.35
CA LEU A 165 14.96 -5.08 13.19
C LEU A 165 16.05 -4.82 12.14
N VAL A 166 16.96 -5.78 11.91
CA VAL A 166 18.02 -5.61 10.92
C VAL A 166 17.41 -5.79 9.53
N HIS A 167 16.69 -6.89 9.34
CA HIS A 167 16.00 -7.18 8.08
C HIS A 167 15.00 -6.07 7.70
N THR A 168 14.19 -5.63 8.67
CA THR A 168 13.18 -4.59 8.46
C THR A 168 13.80 -3.27 8.00
N LYS A 169 14.93 -2.86 8.59
CA LYS A 169 15.64 -1.64 8.17
C LYS A 169 16.19 -1.75 6.76
N ASP A 170 16.78 -2.90 6.43
CA ASP A 170 17.31 -3.14 5.09
C ASP A 170 16.18 -3.10 4.05
N ASP A 171 15.03 -3.70 4.36
CA ASP A 171 13.84 -3.66 3.52
C ASP A 171 13.21 -2.28 3.42
N THR A 172 13.26 -1.46 4.49
CA THR A 172 12.82 -0.06 4.41
C THR A 172 13.68 0.72 3.43
N LEU A 173 15.00 0.60 3.51
CA LEU A 173 15.92 1.26 2.57
C LEU A 173 15.72 0.78 1.15
N LYS A 174 15.52 -0.53 0.99
CA LYS A 174 15.14 -1.16 -0.27
C LYS A 174 13.87 -0.51 -0.83
N ASN A 175 12.81 -0.39 -0.04
CA ASN A 175 11.52 0.15 -0.47
C ASN A 175 11.64 1.63 -0.89
N ILE A 176 12.32 2.45 -0.08
CA ILE A 176 12.61 3.86 -0.39
C ILE A 176 13.37 3.96 -1.72
N HIS A 177 14.43 3.17 -1.90
CA HIS A 177 15.20 3.16 -3.14
C HIS A 177 14.35 2.76 -4.34
N GLY A 178 13.46 1.77 -4.19
CA GLY A 178 12.51 1.37 -5.24
C GLY A 178 11.60 2.52 -5.68
N SER A 179 11.03 3.26 -4.72
CA SER A 179 10.20 4.42 -5.03
C SER A 179 10.97 5.57 -5.70
N ILE A 180 12.24 5.76 -5.35
CA ILE A 180 13.12 6.71 -6.05
C ILE A 180 13.35 6.26 -7.51
N CYS A 181 13.61 4.97 -7.74
CA CYS A 181 13.79 4.44 -9.09
C CYS A 181 12.54 4.66 -9.96
N ILE A 182 11.35 4.45 -9.40
CA ILE A 182 10.07 4.74 -10.07
C ILE A 182 10.01 6.21 -10.49
N LEU A 183 10.31 7.12 -9.57
CA LEU A 183 10.30 8.55 -9.84
C LEU A 183 11.32 8.94 -10.92
N GLU A 184 12.55 8.41 -10.85
CA GLU A 184 13.59 8.65 -11.85
C GLU A 184 13.19 8.14 -13.24
N ALA A 185 12.53 6.98 -13.31
CA ALA A 185 11.99 6.44 -14.56
C ALA A 185 10.96 7.41 -15.18
N TYR A 186 10.00 7.92 -14.38
CA TYR A 186 9.05 8.93 -14.85
C TYR A 186 9.73 10.19 -15.39
N LEU A 187 10.76 10.68 -14.70
CA LEU A 187 11.49 11.89 -15.12
C LEU A 187 12.21 11.68 -16.45
N ARG A 188 12.75 10.48 -16.70
CA ARG A 188 13.41 10.15 -17.97
C ARG A 188 12.44 10.06 -19.14
N GLN A 189 11.19 9.69 -18.89
CA GLN A 189 10.12 9.68 -19.89
C GLN A 189 9.62 11.10 -20.22
N CYS A 190 9.91 12.09 -19.37
CA CYS A 190 9.48 13.48 -19.51
C CYS A 190 10.65 14.48 -19.55
N PRO A 191 11.61 14.37 -20.49
CA PRO A 191 12.85 15.16 -20.46
C PRO A 191 12.63 16.68 -20.59
N ASP A 192 11.54 17.10 -21.23
CA ASP A 192 11.21 18.51 -21.44
C ASP A 192 10.28 19.09 -20.35
N ALA A 193 9.94 18.29 -19.32
CA ALA A 193 9.08 18.76 -18.25
C ALA A 193 9.77 19.83 -17.39
N ARG A 194 9.02 20.87 -17.01
CA ARG A 194 9.52 21.87 -16.07
C ARG A 194 9.76 21.21 -14.72
N PHE A 195 10.83 21.60 -14.03
CA PHE A 195 11.15 21.07 -12.70
C PHE A 195 9.98 21.19 -11.71
N ILE A 196 9.28 22.33 -11.71
CA ILE A 196 8.10 22.53 -10.84
C ILE A 196 6.92 21.59 -11.15
N THR A 197 6.86 21.08 -12.38
CA THR A 197 5.87 20.07 -12.77
C THR A 197 6.34 18.69 -12.34
N ALA A 198 7.64 18.40 -12.49
CA ALA A 198 8.27 17.18 -12.01
C ALA A 198 8.15 16.99 -10.48
N THR A 199 8.18 18.06 -9.69
CA THR A 199 7.99 18.00 -8.23
C THR A 199 6.60 17.56 -7.79
N ASN A 200 5.62 17.56 -8.70
CA ASN A 200 4.26 17.08 -8.43
C ASN A 200 4.10 15.58 -8.67
N LEU A 201 5.11 14.91 -9.25
CA LEU A 201 5.10 13.47 -9.44
C LEU A 201 5.30 12.76 -8.10
N LEU A 202 4.53 11.70 -7.89
CA LEU A 202 4.60 10.85 -6.71
C LEU A 202 4.86 9.41 -7.14
N ALA A 203 5.85 8.79 -6.51
CA ALA A 203 5.96 7.33 -6.47
C ALA A 203 5.43 6.84 -5.12
N PHE A 204 4.74 5.69 -5.12
CA PHE A 204 4.21 5.10 -3.91
C PHE A 204 5.08 3.93 -3.45
N SER A 205 5.08 3.67 -2.14
CA SER A 205 5.68 2.48 -1.59
C SER A 205 4.87 1.95 -0.43
N VAL A 206 4.78 0.63 -0.29
CA VAL A 206 4.15 -0.03 0.86
C VAL A 206 5.15 -0.93 1.54
N GLN A 207 5.24 -0.85 2.86
CA GLN A 207 5.99 -1.83 3.66
C GLN A 207 5.03 -2.53 4.61
N SER A 208 5.07 -3.85 4.64
CA SER A 208 4.44 -4.62 5.71
C SER A 208 5.50 -4.96 6.75
N VAL A 209 5.30 -4.58 8.01
CA VAL A 209 6.14 -4.99 9.14
C VAL A 209 5.29 -5.73 10.14
N CYS A 210 5.52 -7.03 10.31
CA CYS A 210 4.65 -7.90 11.09
C CYS A 210 3.18 -7.75 10.62
N THR A 211 2.27 -7.27 11.48
CA THR A 211 0.85 -7.03 11.14
C THR A 211 0.54 -5.62 10.68
N ALA A 212 1.52 -4.72 10.68
CA ALA A 212 1.32 -3.33 10.26
C ALA A 212 1.65 -3.17 8.78
N ILE A 213 0.83 -2.41 8.06
CA ILE A 213 1.10 -1.94 6.70
C ILE A 213 1.23 -0.43 6.70
N THR A 214 2.30 0.07 6.09
CA THR A 214 2.57 1.50 5.97
C THR A 214 2.63 1.88 4.50
N LEU A 215 1.83 2.86 4.11
CA LEU A 215 1.86 3.51 2.80
C LEU A 215 2.66 4.80 2.89
N SER A 216 3.62 4.95 2.00
CA SER A 216 4.47 6.14 1.88
C SER A 216 4.47 6.68 0.45
N THR A 217 4.87 7.93 0.31
CA THR A 217 5.08 8.60 -0.98
C THR A 217 6.50 9.12 -1.09
N THR A 218 7.02 9.17 -2.31
CA THR A 218 8.31 9.77 -2.64
C THR A 218 8.15 10.78 -3.76
N CYS A 219 8.71 11.98 -3.58
CA CYS A 219 8.74 13.04 -4.58
C CYS A 219 10.09 13.78 -4.61
N LEU A 220 10.28 14.65 -5.59
CA LEU A 220 11.44 15.55 -5.65
C LEU A 220 11.30 16.68 -4.61
N ASP A 221 12.40 17.06 -3.99
CA ASP A 221 12.43 18.23 -3.11
C ASP A 221 12.41 19.53 -3.94
N PRO A 222 11.34 20.35 -3.86
CA PRO A 222 11.24 21.58 -4.65
C PRO A 222 12.28 22.63 -4.25
N ASN A 223 12.85 22.56 -3.04
CA ASN A 223 13.81 23.52 -2.52
C ASN A 223 15.27 23.07 -2.74
N TYR A 224 15.51 21.77 -2.94
CA TYR A 224 16.84 21.21 -3.06
C TYR A 224 16.91 20.24 -4.27
N PRO A 225 17.26 20.75 -5.48
CA PRO A 225 17.41 19.93 -6.66
C PRO A 225 18.33 18.72 -6.44
N GLY A 226 17.92 17.55 -6.93
CA GLY A 226 18.65 16.29 -6.74
C GLY A 226 18.39 15.61 -5.39
N LYS A 227 17.52 16.17 -4.54
CA LYS A 227 17.05 15.52 -3.31
C LYS A 227 15.62 15.03 -3.46
N TYR A 228 15.31 14.04 -2.63
CA TYR A 228 14.01 13.39 -2.56
C TYR A 228 13.39 13.61 -1.18
N ILE A 229 12.07 13.59 -1.15
CA ILE A 229 11.28 13.63 0.07
C ILE A 229 10.47 12.35 0.12
N HIS A 230 10.79 11.51 1.10
CA HIS A 230 10.04 10.31 1.41
C HIS A 230 9.19 10.56 2.66
N GLN A 231 7.89 10.31 2.57
CA GLN A 231 6.95 10.62 3.65
C GLN A 231 5.95 9.48 3.84
N GLU A 232 5.83 9.01 5.08
CA GLU A 232 4.75 8.12 5.50
C GLU A 232 3.41 8.86 5.43
N CYS A 233 2.45 8.26 4.74
CA CYS A 233 1.13 8.83 4.50
C CYS A 233 0.08 8.20 5.40
N ARG A 234 0.06 6.87 5.49
CA ARG A 234 -0.94 6.10 6.26
C ARG A 234 -0.32 4.84 6.81
N MET A 235 -0.85 4.37 7.94
CA MET A 235 -0.50 3.11 8.56
C MET A 235 -1.77 2.39 9.00
N ALA A 236 -1.85 1.07 8.87
CA ALA A 236 -2.94 0.28 9.42
C ALA A 236 -2.44 -1.04 10.01
N GLU A 237 -3.10 -1.52 11.05
CA GLU A 237 -2.88 -2.88 11.57
C GLU A 237 -3.89 -3.85 10.95
N ILE A 238 -3.39 -4.92 10.33
CA ILE A 238 -4.23 -5.98 9.78
C ILE A 238 -4.76 -6.85 10.93
N PRO A 239 -6.09 -6.99 11.09
CA PRO A 239 -6.65 -7.84 12.13
C PRO A 239 -6.37 -9.32 11.87
N MET A 240 -5.90 -10.03 12.90
CA MET A 240 -5.53 -11.44 12.75
C MET A 240 -6.64 -12.41 13.10
N ASN A 241 -7.53 -12.00 13.98
CA ASN A 241 -8.69 -12.77 14.45
C ASN A 241 -9.91 -11.86 14.54
N TYR A 242 -11.07 -12.46 14.76
CA TYR A 242 -12.34 -11.74 14.73
C TYR A 242 -12.52 -10.74 15.88
N ASP A 243 -11.89 -10.98 17.02
CA ASP A 243 -11.95 -10.09 18.16
C ASP A 243 -11.19 -8.78 17.89
N GLU A 244 -10.18 -8.83 17.01
CA GLU A 244 -9.42 -7.67 16.55
C GLU A 244 -10.07 -6.88 15.42
N ARG A 245 -11.25 -7.28 14.91
CA ARG A 245 -11.89 -6.67 13.73
C ARG A 245 -12.03 -5.14 13.81
N VAL A 246 -12.23 -4.61 15.03
CA VAL A 246 -12.35 -3.16 15.26
C VAL A 246 -11.12 -2.36 14.84
N LYS A 247 -9.96 -3.00 14.65
CA LYS A 247 -8.76 -2.37 14.08
C LYS A 247 -8.95 -1.93 12.62
N TRP A 248 -9.95 -2.45 11.89
CA TRP A 248 -10.35 -1.90 10.58
C TRP A 248 -10.84 -0.44 10.66
N LEU A 249 -11.18 0.05 11.85
CA LEU A 249 -11.61 1.43 12.13
C LEU A 249 -10.60 2.19 12.99
N LYS A 250 -9.31 1.86 12.90
CA LYS A 250 -8.22 2.51 13.64
C LYS A 250 -7.13 3.03 12.71
#